data_AF-A0AAE6EQB7-F1
#
_entry.id   AF-A0AAE6EQB7-F1
#
_cell.length_a   1.000
_cell.length_b   1.000
_cell.length_c   1.000
_cell.angle_alpha   90.00
_cell.angle_beta   90.00
_cell.angle_gamma   90.00
#
_symmetry.space_group_name_H-M   'P 1'
#
loop_
_entity.id
_entity.type
_entity.pdbx_description
1 polymer ?
#
loop_
_entity_poly.entity_id
_entity_poly.type
_entity_poly.pdbx_seq_one_letter_code
_entity_poly.pdbx_strand_id
1 'polypeptide(L)'
;MKIPASATKGKKCAAAHRLPVSQKFYNEISARIRSSFASVSPSDALAESAICCVESYLREGLLPSGAVVESVRLMFALLRPEIDKAMARSAAARRRRRKPQTDATVTDGAENEPSSESISDAIPESVREMAGSDYDPEKLANIFKALSRPFDEDEEDKDDEEAGDAAPAVMLNRRQRRRQERLQRRDARRLAKRR
;
A
#
# COMPACT_ATOMS: atom_id res chain seq x y z
N MET A 1 -38.45 -39.24 41.20
CA MET A 1 -38.16 -39.23 39.74
C MET A 1 -37.05 -38.20 39.50
N LYS A 2 -35.88 -38.63 39.00
CA LYS A 2 -34.70 -37.76 38.80
C LYS A 2 -34.67 -37.33 37.32
N ILE A 3 -34.72 -36.02 37.07
CA ILE A 3 -34.57 -35.43 35.72
C ILE A 3 -33.09 -35.09 35.55
N PRO A 4 -32.37 -35.63 34.54
CA PRO A 4 -31.00 -35.22 34.29
C PRO A 4 -30.95 -33.87 33.58
N ALA A 5 -30.24 -32.92 34.18
CA ALA A 5 -29.91 -31.63 33.58
C ALA A 5 -28.98 -31.85 32.37
N SER A 6 -29.50 -31.61 31.17
CA SER A 6 -28.69 -31.58 29.95
C SER A 6 -27.87 -30.29 29.93
N ALA A 7 -26.59 -30.41 30.23
CA ALA A 7 -25.60 -29.36 30.04
C ALA A 7 -25.45 -29.05 28.53
N THR A 8 -26.21 -28.08 28.03
CA THR A 8 -25.95 -27.50 26.72
C THR A 8 -24.71 -26.62 26.82
N LYS A 9 -23.54 -27.20 26.60
CA LYS A 9 -22.33 -26.45 26.25
C LYS A 9 -22.66 -25.59 25.04
N GLY A 10 -22.89 -24.30 25.27
CA GLY A 10 -23.04 -23.31 24.21
C GLY A 10 -21.78 -23.30 23.36
N LYS A 11 -21.84 -23.99 22.21
CA LYS A 11 -20.92 -23.76 21.10
C LYS A 11 -21.09 -22.28 20.76
N LYS A 12 -20.15 -21.42 21.21
CA LYS A 12 -20.07 -20.04 20.76
C LYS A 12 -19.75 -20.11 19.27
N CYS A 13 -20.79 -20.04 18.45
CA CYS A 13 -20.69 -20.16 17.01
C CYS A 13 -19.69 -19.15 16.48
N ALA A 14 -18.69 -19.64 15.76
CA ALA A 14 -17.78 -18.89 14.91
C ALA A 14 -18.50 -18.25 13.70
N ALA A 15 -19.75 -17.78 13.88
CA ALA A 15 -20.42 -16.82 13.01
C ALA A 15 -19.96 -15.38 13.34
N ALA A 16 -18.74 -15.25 13.88
CA ALA A 16 -18.19 -14.03 14.42
C ALA A 16 -17.99 -13.00 13.30
N HIS A 17 -18.91 -12.04 13.26
CA HIS A 17 -18.77 -10.73 12.64
C HIS A 17 -18.51 -10.72 11.12
N ARG A 18 -19.54 -11.06 10.33
CA ARG A 18 -19.58 -10.84 8.86
C ARG A 18 -19.84 -9.38 8.46
N LEU A 19 -19.54 -8.40 9.31
CA LEU A 19 -19.74 -7.00 8.94
C LEU A 19 -18.58 -6.49 8.06
N PRO A 20 -18.83 -5.53 7.14
CA PRO A 20 -17.80 -4.95 6.28
C PRO A 20 -16.87 -4.00 7.04
N VAL A 21 -17.00 -3.86 8.35
CA VAL A 21 -16.11 -3.08 9.23
C VAL A 21 -15.38 -3.98 10.22
N SER A 22 -14.42 -3.42 10.96
CA SER A 22 -13.80 -4.14 12.08
C SER A 22 -14.74 -4.20 13.29
N GLN A 23 -14.63 -5.25 14.10
CA GLN A 23 -15.40 -5.37 15.35
C GLN A 23 -15.14 -4.19 16.29
N LYS A 24 -13.88 -3.74 16.39
CA LYS A 24 -13.51 -2.60 17.23
C LYS A 24 -14.28 -1.34 16.83
N PHE A 25 -14.32 -1.05 15.53
CA PHE A 25 -15.04 0.11 15.00
C PHE A 25 -16.55 -0.01 15.23
N TYR A 26 -17.13 -1.19 15.01
CA TYR A 26 -18.56 -1.41 15.27
C TYR A 26 -18.91 -1.21 16.77
N ASN A 27 -18.09 -1.73 17.69
CA ASN A 27 -18.32 -1.52 19.11
C ASN A 27 -18.22 -0.04 19.50
N GLU A 28 -17.24 0.66 18.95
CA GLU A 28 -17.03 2.10 19.17
C GLU A 28 -18.21 2.93 18.66
N ILE A 29 -18.69 2.69 17.43
CA ILE A 29 -19.81 3.43 16.86
C ILE A 29 -21.10 3.18 17.63
N SER A 30 -21.38 1.92 18.01
CA SER A 30 -22.59 1.57 18.77
C SER A 30 -22.56 2.14 20.18
N ALA A 31 -21.38 2.17 20.84
CA ALA A 31 -21.23 2.84 22.13
C ALA A 31 -21.45 4.35 22.00
N ARG A 32 -20.84 4.98 20.99
CA ARG A 32 -21.00 6.42 20.72
C ARG A 32 -22.46 6.80 20.47
N ILE A 33 -23.19 6.01 19.67
CA ILE A 33 -24.62 6.22 19.42
C ILE A 33 -25.41 6.18 20.73
N ARG A 34 -25.21 5.15 21.56
CA ARG A 34 -25.88 5.05 22.87
C ARG A 34 -25.58 6.24 23.77
N SER A 35 -24.30 6.64 23.88
CA SER A 35 -23.90 7.80 24.67
C SER A 35 -24.52 9.11 24.17
N SER A 36 -24.58 9.32 22.86
CA SER A 36 -25.18 10.51 22.26
C SER A 36 -26.68 10.59 22.54
N PHE A 37 -27.42 9.49 22.36
CA PHE A 37 -28.86 9.48 22.63
C PHE A 37 -29.20 9.53 24.11
N ALA A 38 -28.37 8.96 25.00
CA ALA A 38 -28.56 9.07 26.44
C ALA A 38 -28.53 10.52 26.95
N SER A 39 -27.91 11.45 26.21
CA SER A 39 -27.88 12.88 26.53
C SER A 39 -29.15 13.63 26.10
N VAL A 40 -29.94 13.05 25.19
CA VAL A 40 -31.14 13.68 24.60
C VAL A 40 -32.42 13.04 25.11
N SER A 41 -32.38 11.75 25.42
CA SER A 41 -33.54 10.95 25.84
C SER A 41 -33.12 9.91 26.88
N PRO A 42 -33.91 9.71 27.94
CA PRO A 42 -33.70 8.62 28.89
C PRO A 42 -34.07 7.24 28.34
N SER A 43 -34.77 7.19 27.20
CA SER A 43 -35.13 5.93 26.52
C SER A 43 -34.07 5.53 25.49
N ASP A 44 -33.65 4.26 25.57
CA ASP A 44 -32.72 3.64 24.61
C ASP A 44 -33.35 3.35 23.24
N ALA A 45 -34.67 3.54 23.07
CA ALA A 45 -35.37 3.20 21.83
C ALA A 45 -34.81 3.92 20.60
N LEU A 46 -34.41 5.19 20.74
CA LEU A 46 -33.79 5.96 19.66
C LEU A 46 -32.38 5.44 19.33
N ALA A 47 -31.61 5.09 20.36
CA ALA A 47 -30.26 4.54 20.19
C ALA A 47 -30.30 3.20 19.46
N GLU A 48 -31.19 2.29 19.87
CA GLU A 48 -31.34 0.98 19.23
C GLU A 48 -31.90 1.09 17.80
N SER A 49 -32.82 2.03 17.56
CA SER A 49 -33.29 2.35 16.20
C SER A 49 -32.15 2.84 15.29
N ALA A 50 -31.28 3.71 15.80
CA ALA A 50 -30.11 4.18 15.07
C ALA A 50 -29.08 3.06 14.81
N ILE A 51 -28.85 2.18 15.79
CA ILE A 51 -27.98 1.02 15.62
C ILE A 51 -28.54 0.07 14.55
N CYS A 52 -29.85 -0.22 14.58
CA CYS A 52 -30.52 -1.00 13.53
C CYS A 52 -30.36 -0.39 12.14
N CYS A 53 -30.44 0.93 12.00
CA CYS A 53 -30.18 1.61 10.74
C CYS A 53 -28.74 1.41 10.26
N VAL A 54 -27.77 1.53 11.17
CA VAL A 54 -26.35 1.28 10.86
C VAL A 54 -26.13 -0.19 10.45
N GLU A 55 -26.76 -1.14 11.13
CA GLU A 55 -26.65 -2.56 10.77
C GLU A 55 -27.24 -2.87 9.40
N SER A 56 -28.41 -2.29 9.10
CA SER A 56 -29.06 -2.43 7.78
C SER A 56 -28.18 -1.86 6.68
N TYR A 57 -27.55 -0.69 6.92
CA TYR A 57 -26.58 -0.12 6.00
C TYR A 57 -25.34 -1.00 5.82
N LEU A 58 -24.80 -1.55 6.91
CA LEU A 58 -23.61 -2.39 6.85
C LEU A 58 -23.85 -3.74 6.15
N ARG A 59 -25.06 -4.30 6.25
CA ARG A 59 -25.39 -5.61 5.65
C ARG A 59 -25.91 -5.50 4.23
N GLU A 60 -26.79 -4.53 3.99
CA GLU A 60 -27.60 -4.44 2.78
C GLU A 60 -27.35 -3.15 1.98
N GLY A 61 -26.62 -2.18 2.55
CA GLY A 61 -26.38 -0.88 1.92
C GLY A 61 -27.59 0.06 1.95
N LEU A 62 -28.62 -0.27 2.74
CA LEU A 62 -29.86 0.50 2.82
C LEU A 62 -29.69 1.77 3.65
N LEU A 63 -30.26 2.86 3.16
CA LEU A 63 -30.33 4.13 3.88
C LEU A 63 -31.59 4.18 4.77
N PRO A 64 -31.55 4.93 5.89
CA PRO A 64 -32.74 5.14 6.71
C PRO A 64 -33.90 5.73 5.89
N SER A 65 -35.07 5.10 5.98
CA SER A 65 -36.30 5.62 5.36
C SER A 65 -36.74 6.93 6.01
N GLY A 66 -37.46 7.79 5.28
CA GLY A 66 -38.05 9.01 5.81
C GLY A 66 -39.04 8.80 6.98
N ALA A 67 -39.58 7.58 7.11
CA ALA A 67 -40.43 7.17 8.24
C ALA A 67 -39.65 7.01 9.56
N VAL A 68 -38.32 6.91 9.50
CA VAL A 68 -37.47 6.86 10.70
C VAL A 68 -37.39 8.26 11.32
N VAL A 69 -37.35 8.30 12.66
CA VAL A 69 -37.28 9.53 13.46
C VAL A 69 -36.12 10.44 12.97
N GLU A 70 -36.38 11.75 12.88
CA GLU A 70 -35.44 12.74 12.35
C GLU A 70 -34.08 12.69 13.05
N SER A 71 -34.04 12.58 14.38
CA SER A 71 -32.80 12.51 15.16
C SER A 71 -31.94 11.28 14.81
N VAL A 72 -32.58 10.15 14.52
CA VAL A 72 -31.92 8.93 14.07
C VAL A 72 -31.36 9.10 12.65
N ARG A 73 -32.12 9.71 11.75
CA ARG A 73 -31.66 10.02 10.39
C ARG A 73 -30.48 10.99 10.39
N LEU A 74 -30.56 12.05 11.20
CA LEU A 74 -29.47 13.01 11.38
C LEU A 74 -28.22 12.32 11.92
N MET A 75 -28.36 11.50 12.97
CA MET A 75 -27.22 10.78 13.52
C MET A 75 -26.58 9.86 12.47
N PHE A 76 -27.39 9.09 11.74
CA PHE A 76 -26.87 8.26 10.66
C PHE A 76 -26.14 9.08 9.57
N ALA A 77 -26.71 10.21 9.14
CA ALA A 77 -26.12 11.06 8.12
C ALA A 77 -24.73 11.58 8.52
N LEU A 78 -24.56 11.96 9.80
CA LEU A 78 -23.27 12.39 10.36
C LEU A 78 -22.26 11.23 10.42
N LEU A 79 -22.73 10.02 10.73
CA LEU A 79 -21.87 8.84 10.89
C LEU A 79 -21.49 8.17 9.56
N ARG A 80 -22.31 8.32 8.52
CA ARG A 80 -22.15 7.64 7.23
C ARG A 80 -20.75 7.80 6.63
N PRO A 81 -20.15 9.00 6.52
CA PRO A 81 -18.81 9.16 5.97
C PRO A 81 -17.73 8.41 6.75
N GLU A 82 -17.86 8.31 8.08
CA GLU A 82 -16.94 7.54 8.92
C GLU A 82 -17.10 6.03 8.71
N ILE A 83 -18.35 5.57 8.58
CA ILE A 83 -18.69 4.17 8.28
C ILE A 83 -18.11 3.77 6.93
N ASP A 84 -18.29 4.60 5.89
CA ASP A 84 -17.78 4.34 4.54
C ASP A 84 -16.24 4.25 4.53
N LYS A 85 -15.56 5.19 5.22
CA LYS A 85 -14.10 5.15 5.40
C LYS A 85 -13.67 3.88 6.13
N ALA A 86 -14.39 3.46 7.16
CA ALA A 86 -14.09 2.25 7.91
C ALA A 86 -14.29 0.98 7.06
N MET A 87 -15.31 0.95 6.20
CA MET A 87 -15.54 -0.13 5.25
C MET A 87 -14.39 -0.22 4.24
N ALA A 88 -14.01 0.90 3.61
CA ALA A 88 -12.90 0.96 2.66
C ALA A 88 -11.58 0.48 3.28
N ARG A 89 -11.27 0.98 4.49
CA ARG A 89 -10.08 0.55 5.26
C ARG A 89 -10.11 -0.95 5.55
N SER A 90 -11.25 -1.47 5.99
CA SER A 90 -11.40 -2.89 6.33
C SER A 90 -11.31 -3.79 5.10
N ALA A 91 -11.88 -3.36 3.96
CA ALA A 91 -11.75 -4.04 2.68
C ALA A 91 -10.29 -4.06 2.21
N ALA A 92 -9.57 -2.94 2.27
CA ALA A 92 -8.15 -2.87 1.91
C ALA A 92 -7.28 -3.79 2.79
N ALA A 93 -7.54 -3.82 4.11
CA ALA A 93 -6.85 -4.70 5.03
C ALA A 93 -7.10 -6.19 4.73
N ARG A 94 -8.36 -6.55 4.38
CA ARG A 94 -8.72 -7.91 3.96
C ARG A 94 -8.06 -8.30 2.63
N ARG A 95 -7.99 -7.39 1.66
CA ARG A 95 -7.28 -7.61 0.38
C ARG A 95 -5.79 -7.89 0.59
N ARG A 96 -5.12 -7.14 1.49
CA ARG A 96 -3.70 -7.38 1.82
C ARG A 96 -3.44 -8.75 2.44
N ARG A 97 -4.38 -9.27 3.25
CA ARG A 97 -4.26 -10.62 3.83
C ARG A 97 -4.49 -11.74 2.82
N ARG A 98 -5.26 -11.47 1.76
CA ARG A 98 -5.62 -12.45 0.73
C ARG A 98 -4.64 -12.52 -0.43
N LYS A 99 -3.77 -11.53 -0.63
CA LYS A 99 -2.75 -11.60 -1.68
C LYS A 99 -1.69 -12.61 -1.23
N PRO A 100 -1.57 -13.80 -1.85
CA PRO A 100 -0.41 -14.64 -1.62
C PRO A 100 0.82 -13.85 -2.09
N GLN A 101 1.89 -13.89 -1.31
CA GLN A 101 3.20 -13.39 -1.77
C GLN A 101 3.72 -14.35 -2.84
N THR A 102 3.17 -14.27 -4.05
CA THR A 102 3.74 -14.94 -5.22
C THR A 102 4.60 -13.93 -5.97
N ASP A 103 5.84 -14.35 -6.21
CA ASP A 103 6.82 -13.82 -7.16
C ASP A 103 7.53 -12.52 -6.80
N ALA A 104 8.59 -12.69 -6.01
CA ALA A 104 9.86 -12.05 -6.28
C ALA A 104 10.89 -13.15 -6.65
N THR A 105 10.73 -13.76 -7.83
CA THR A 105 11.83 -14.31 -8.64
C THR A 105 12.80 -13.15 -8.89
N VAL A 106 14.09 -13.14 -8.50
CA VAL A 106 15.17 -14.10 -8.75
C VAL A 106 15.15 -14.58 -10.19
N THR A 107 15.74 -13.76 -11.05
CA THR A 107 16.48 -14.12 -12.26
C THR A 107 17.81 -13.38 -12.10
N ASP A 108 18.79 -13.96 -11.43
CA ASP A 108 19.77 -14.91 -11.97
C ASP A 108 20.34 -14.46 -13.33
N GLY A 109 21.66 -14.31 -13.34
CA GLY A 109 22.43 -13.76 -14.43
C GLY A 109 22.33 -14.62 -15.69
N ALA A 110 22.23 -13.93 -16.82
CA ALA A 110 22.55 -14.50 -18.11
C ALA A 110 23.85 -13.84 -18.57
N GLU A 111 24.90 -14.66 -18.58
CA GLU A 111 26.11 -14.45 -19.36
C GLU A 111 25.70 -14.26 -20.83
N ASN A 112 26.23 -13.23 -21.49
CA ASN A 112 26.43 -13.27 -22.93
C ASN A 112 27.59 -12.36 -23.32
N GLU A 113 28.56 -13.00 -23.98
CA GLU A 113 29.73 -12.44 -24.61
C GLU A 113 29.43 -11.35 -25.67
N PRO A 114 30.43 -10.52 -26.02
CA PRO A 114 30.27 -9.39 -26.92
C PRO A 114 30.20 -9.85 -28.38
N SER A 115 28.99 -9.92 -28.93
CA SER A 115 28.78 -9.97 -30.38
C SER A 115 29.03 -8.59 -30.99
N SER A 116 30.05 -8.50 -31.83
CA SER A 116 30.35 -7.35 -32.67
C SER A 116 29.32 -7.23 -33.79
N GLU A 117 28.24 -6.49 -33.55
CA GLU A 117 27.31 -6.06 -34.60
C GLU A 117 27.53 -4.58 -34.94
N SER A 118 27.64 -4.29 -36.24
CA SER A 118 27.95 -3.00 -36.83
C SER A 118 26.96 -1.91 -36.39
N ILE A 119 27.52 -0.84 -35.82
CA ILE A 119 26.85 0.30 -35.18
C ILE A 119 25.96 1.14 -36.15
N SER A 120 26.04 0.88 -37.46
CA SER A 120 25.31 1.62 -38.51
C SER A 120 23.80 1.40 -38.55
N ASP A 121 23.28 0.32 -37.94
CA ASP A 121 21.88 -0.08 -38.10
C ASP A 121 20.94 0.51 -37.02
N ALA A 122 21.48 1.26 -36.06
CA ALA A 122 20.73 1.81 -34.93
C ALA A 122 20.14 3.22 -35.18
N ILE A 123 20.38 3.83 -36.35
CA ILE A 123 19.93 5.20 -36.66
C ILE A 123 18.63 5.14 -37.49
N PRO A 124 17.52 5.78 -37.04
CA PRO A 124 16.31 5.89 -37.85
C PRO A 124 16.57 6.59 -39.18
N GLU A 125 16.01 6.08 -40.27
CA GLU A 125 16.22 6.58 -41.64
C GLU A 125 15.87 8.08 -41.81
N SER A 126 14.91 8.57 -41.02
CA SER A 126 14.53 9.98 -40.94
C SER A 126 15.62 10.93 -40.41
N VAL A 127 16.57 10.43 -39.60
CA VAL A 127 17.71 11.21 -39.10
C VAL A 127 18.85 11.23 -40.13
N ARG A 128 18.95 10.17 -40.94
CA ARG A 128 19.93 10.04 -42.01
C ARG A 128 19.66 10.99 -43.18
N GLU A 129 18.40 11.25 -43.52
CA GLU A 129 18.02 12.18 -44.59
C GLU A 129 18.23 13.66 -44.23
N MET A 130 18.23 14.02 -42.94
CA MET A 130 18.44 15.39 -42.46
C MET A 130 19.93 15.78 -42.36
N ALA A 131 20.81 14.79 -42.25
CA ALA A 131 22.25 15.00 -42.29
C ALA A 131 22.69 14.99 -43.75
N GLY A 132 23.04 16.15 -44.31
CA GLY A 132 23.57 16.24 -45.67
C GLY A 132 24.78 15.33 -45.91
N SER A 133 25.19 15.19 -47.18
CA SER A 133 26.21 14.22 -47.67
C SER A 133 27.59 14.29 -47.01
N ASP A 134 27.84 15.30 -46.19
CA ASP A 134 29.15 15.61 -45.63
C ASP A 134 29.29 15.14 -44.18
N TYR A 135 28.32 14.39 -43.65
CA TYR A 135 28.33 13.95 -42.27
C TYR A 135 28.94 12.54 -42.10
N ASP A 136 29.85 12.40 -41.13
CA ASP A 136 30.49 11.14 -40.75
C ASP A 136 29.54 10.21 -39.95
N PRO A 137 29.11 9.08 -40.51
CA PRO A 137 28.11 8.20 -39.86
C PRO A 137 28.55 7.68 -38.49
N GLU A 138 29.85 7.54 -38.22
CA GLU A 138 30.35 7.08 -36.91
C GLU A 138 30.14 8.13 -35.83
N LYS A 139 30.35 9.40 -36.17
CA LYS A 139 30.11 10.53 -35.29
C LYS A 139 28.63 10.67 -34.94
N LEU A 140 27.74 10.34 -35.88
CA LEU A 140 26.28 10.44 -35.73
C LEU A 140 25.78 9.36 -34.78
N ALA A 141 26.31 8.15 -34.96
CA ALA A 141 26.02 7.02 -34.09
C ALA A 141 26.51 7.26 -32.66
N ASN A 142 27.69 7.86 -32.49
CA ASN A 142 28.22 8.22 -31.17
C ASN A 142 27.35 9.26 -30.46
N ILE A 143 26.86 10.27 -31.17
CA ILE A 143 25.93 11.28 -30.61
C ILE A 143 24.59 10.62 -30.24
N PHE A 144 24.04 9.77 -31.10
CA PHE A 144 22.78 9.10 -30.83
C PHE A 144 22.89 8.13 -29.65
N LYS A 145 24.04 7.44 -29.52
CA LYS A 145 24.37 6.56 -28.40
C LYS A 145 24.54 7.35 -27.10
N ALA A 146 25.13 8.54 -27.14
CA ALA A 146 25.22 9.45 -26.00
C ALA A 146 23.84 9.97 -25.56
N LEU A 147 22.97 10.32 -26.51
CA LEU A 147 21.61 10.79 -26.22
C LEU A 147 20.65 9.67 -25.78
N SER A 148 20.93 8.43 -26.17
CA SER A 148 20.11 7.25 -25.82
C SER A 148 20.54 6.59 -24.50
N ARG A 149 21.67 7.02 -23.91
CA ARG A 149 22.02 6.64 -22.54
C ARG A 149 20.98 7.29 -21.60
N PRO A 150 20.34 6.53 -20.69
CA PRO A 150 19.60 7.14 -19.60
C PRO A 150 20.55 8.09 -18.86
N PHE A 151 20.04 9.23 -18.39
CA PHE A 151 20.77 10.18 -17.54
C PHE A 151 21.17 9.49 -16.22
N ASP A 152 22.21 8.66 -16.30
CA ASP A 152 23.06 8.30 -15.19
C ASP A 152 24.15 9.39 -15.19
N GLU A 153 23.95 10.40 -14.35
CA GLU A 153 25.03 11.29 -13.91
C GLU A 153 26.13 10.39 -13.35
N ASP A 154 27.21 10.18 -14.10
CA ASP A 154 28.57 9.82 -13.67
C ASP A 154 29.42 9.56 -14.94
N GLU A 155 29.72 10.61 -15.71
CA GLU A 155 30.91 10.61 -16.57
C GLU A 155 32.06 11.11 -15.69
N GLU A 156 32.88 10.17 -15.21
CA GLU A 156 34.17 10.44 -14.57
C GLU A 156 35.13 11.03 -15.62
N ASP A 157 35.26 12.36 -15.61
CA ASP A 157 36.45 13.00 -16.17
C ASP A 157 37.64 12.61 -15.30
N LYS A 158 38.48 11.72 -15.85
CA LYS A 158 39.79 11.38 -15.30
C LYS A 158 40.72 12.56 -15.50
N ASP A 159 40.86 13.37 -14.46
CA ASP A 159 42.07 14.14 -14.24
C ASP A 159 42.70 13.65 -12.94
N ASP A 160 43.91 13.11 -13.08
CA ASP A 160 44.84 12.84 -11.98
C ASP A 160 44.94 14.09 -11.10
N GLU A 161 44.85 13.95 -9.78
CA GLU A 161 45.59 14.75 -8.76
C GLU A 161 45.28 14.20 -7.36
N GLU A 162 46.35 14.06 -6.60
CA GLU A 162 46.44 13.47 -5.27
C GLU A 162 45.94 14.47 -4.20
N ALA A 163 44.79 14.22 -3.58
CA ALA A 163 44.45 14.84 -2.30
C ALA A 163 43.36 14.04 -1.58
N GLY A 164 43.67 13.58 -0.37
CA GLY A 164 42.69 12.94 0.51
C GLY A 164 41.56 13.93 0.83
N ASP A 165 40.34 13.60 0.40
CA ASP A 165 39.15 14.29 0.85
C ASP A 165 38.06 13.27 1.18
N ALA A 166 37.45 13.44 2.35
CA ALA A 166 36.41 12.56 2.83
C ALA A 166 35.24 12.64 1.85
N ALA A 167 34.90 11.50 1.23
CA ALA A 167 33.79 11.39 0.29
C ALA A 167 32.59 12.23 0.77
N PRO A 168 32.04 13.13 -0.07
CA PRO A 168 31.02 14.07 0.35
C PRO A 168 29.90 13.27 1.00
N ALA A 169 29.54 13.64 2.23
CA ALA A 169 28.55 12.92 3.01
C ALA A 169 27.19 13.00 2.29
N VAL A 170 26.93 12.04 1.38
CA VAL A 170 25.68 11.92 0.64
C VAL A 170 24.60 11.80 1.69
N MET A 171 23.84 12.88 1.89
CA MET A 171 22.89 12.99 2.97
C MET A 171 21.70 12.09 2.63
N LEU A 172 21.81 10.81 3.00
CA LEU A 172 20.83 9.81 2.62
C LEU A 172 19.44 10.22 3.09
N ASN A 173 18.49 10.15 2.16
CA ASN A 173 17.10 10.44 2.43
C ASN A 173 16.62 9.50 3.56
N ARG A 174 15.69 9.98 4.41
CA ARG A 174 15.19 9.27 5.60
C ARG A 174 14.84 7.80 5.32
N ARG A 175 14.32 7.51 4.13
CA ARG A 175 13.95 6.15 3.70
C ARG A 175 15.17 5.26 3.43
N GLN A 176 16.21 5.79 2.80
CA GLN A 176 17.48 5.10 2.54
C GLN A 176 18.24 4.84 3.84
N ARG A 177 18.30 5.84 4.74
CA ARG A 177 18.95 5.71 6.06
C ARG A 177 18.34 4.57 6.89
N ARG A 178 17.00 4.52 6.97
CA ARG A 178 16.29 3.42 7.67
C ARG A 178 16.50 2.05 7.02
N ARG A 179 16.69 2.00 5.70
CA ARG A 179 16.98 0.76 4.97
C ARG A 179 18.38 0.26 5.31
N GLN A 180 19.38 1.14 5.28
CA GLN A 180 20.75 0.78 5.67
C GLN A 180 20.86 0.38 7.14
N GLU A 181 20.21 1.11 8.05
CA GLU A 181 20.22 0.74 9.48
C GLU A 181 19.63 -0.66 9.72
N ARG A 182 18.58 -1.03 8.98
CA ARG A 182 17.99 -2.38 9.04
C ARG A 182 18.92 -3.45 8.48
N LEU A 183 19.66 -3.15 7.42
CA LEU A 183 20.65 -4.07 6.83
C LEU A 183 21.82 -4.27 7.80
N GLN A 184 22.40 -3.18 8.32
CA GLN A 184 23.48 -3.25 9.31
C GLN A 184 23.07 -4.04 10.55
N ARG A 185 21.85 -3.82 11.08
CA ARG A 185 21.33 -4.63 12.20
C ARG A 185 21.17 -6.11 11.84
N ARG A 186 20.78 -6.43 10.60
CA ARG A 186 20.66 -7.81 10.12
C ARG A 186 22.03 -8.47 10.03
N ASP A 187 23.02 -7.76 9.50
CA ASP A 187 24.35 -8.29 9.27
C ASP A 187 25.13 -8.43 10.60
N ALA A 188 24.94 -7.49 11.54
CA ALA A 188 25.44 -7.62 12.91
C ALA A 188 24.87 -8.87 13.62
N ARG A 189 23.56 -9.15 13.45
CA ARG A 189 22.95 -10.39 13.99
C ARG A 189 23.51 -11.66 13.34
N ARG A 190 23.81 -11.60 12.04
CA ARG A 190 24.42 -12.72 11.30
C ARG A 190 25.86 -12.97 11.79
N LEU A 191 26.65 -11.91 11.95
CA LEU A 191 28.01 -11.98 12.49
C LEU A 191 28.03 -12.49 13.92
N ALA A 192 27.14 -12.01 14.79
CA ALA A 192 27.03 -12.47 16.18
C ALA A 192 26.61 -13.96 16.31
N LYS A 193 25.93 -14.52 15.29
CA LYS A 193 25.53 -15.94 15.27
C LYS A 193 26.60 -16.86 14.65
N ARG A 194 27.61 -16.30 13.96
CA ARG A 194 28.72 -17.03 13.34
C ARG A 194 29.97 -17.08 14.23
N ARG A 195 29.99 -16.35 15.34
CA ARG A 195 30.96 -16.48 16.44
C ARG A 195 30.37 -17.37 17.52
#